data_AF-A0A143DAX5-F1
#
_entry.id   AF-A0A143DAX5-F1
#
_cell.length_a   1.000
_cell.length_b   1.000
_cell.length_c   1.000
_cell.angle_alpha   90.00
_cell.angle_beta   90.00
_cell.angle_gamma   90.00
#
_symmetry.space_group_name_H-M   'P 1'
#
loop_
_entity.id
_entity.type
_entity.pdbx_description
1 polymer ?
#
loop_
_entity_poly.entity_id
_entity_poly.type
_entity_poly.pdbx_seq_one_letter_code
_entity_poly.pdbx_strand_id
1 'polypeptide(L)'
;MSARTLSETCEGEALALFLVSDAISLAEEKGDQALMDAAIEKNLDIWLTVKAHCITGSTIFPQHIRNNLMALADYVSRETALIMQGNGGNRSRSLAAINLQIAEGLLESVRNSEVSNDNALENSEKEMHGTLEDSAVH
;
A
#
# COMPACT_ATOMS: atom_id res chain seq x y z
N MET A 1 -18.25 -4.28 -3.86
CA MET A 1 -17.25 -3.20 -3.97
C MET A 1 -16.87 -3.09 -5.44
N SER A 2 -16.90 -1.92 -6.06
CA SER A 2 -16.55 -1.74 -7.49
C SER A 2 -15.02 -1.71 -7.66
N ALA A 3 -14.50 -2.13 -8.82
CA ALA A 3 -13.07 -2.06 -9.14
C ALA A 3 -12.50 -0.64 -8.95
N ARG A 4 -13.30 0.39 -9.26
CA ARG A 4 -12.96 1.79 -9.05
C ARG A 4 -12.74 2.15 -7.56
N THR A 5 -13.59 1.63 -6.68
CA THR A 5 -13.50 1.87 -5.22
C THR A 5 -12.29 1.15 -4.61
N LEU A 6 -11.89 -0.01 -5.16
CA LEU A 6 -10.66 -0.69 -4.77
C LEU A 6 -9.42 0.13 -5.17
N SER A 7 -9.39 0.65 -6.40
CA SER A 7 -8.29 1.50 -6.90
C SER A 7 -8.09 2.74 -6.01
N GLU A 8 -9.17 3.48 -5.75
CA GLU A 8 -9.14 4.68 -4.90
C GLU A 8 -8.65 4.39 -3.46
N THR A 9 -8.91 3.19 -2.93
CA THR A 9 -8.46 2.80 -1.59
C THR A 9 -6.97 2.46 -1.59
N CYS A 10 -6.50 1.67 -2.56
CA CYS A 10 -5.08 1.29 -2.68
C CYS A 10 -4.17 2.51 -2.92
N GLU A 11 -4.61 3.48 -3.72
CA GLU A 11 -3.87 4.73 -3.94
C GLU A 11 -3.76 5.55 -2.65
N GLY A 12 -4.84 5.68 -1.89
CA GLY A 12 -4.85 6.37 -0.61
C GLY A 12 -3.93 5.70 0.43
N GLU A 13 -3.95 4.38 0.50
CA GLU A 13 -3.08 3.58 1.38
C GLU A 13 -1.60 3.73 0.99
N ALA A 14 -1.29 3.64 -0.31
CA ALA A 14 0.06 3.83 -0.82
C ALA A 14 0.58 5.24 -0.52
N LEU A 15 -0.25 6.27 -0.74
CA LEU A 15 0.12 7.65 -0.42
C LEU A 15 0.39 7.83 1.08
N ALA A 16 -0.43 7.25 1.95
CA ALA A 16 -0.24 7.35 3.39
C ALA A 16 1.10 6.74 3.84
N LEU A 17 1.44 5.55 3.31
CA LEU A 17 2.73 4.89 3.58
C LEU A 17 3.91 5.70 3.04
N PHE A 18 3.79 6.21 1.81
CA PHE A 18 4.81 7.07 1.19
C PHE A 18 5.07 8.33 2.02
N LEU A 19 4.03 9.06 2.42
CA LEU A 19 4.16 10.31 3.18
C LEU A 19 4.86 10.08 4.53
N VAL A 20 4.58 8.95 5.20
CA VAL A 20 5.28 8.60 6.44
C VAL A 20 6.74 8.22 6.18
N SER A 21 7.03 7.48 5.10
CA SER A 21 8.41 7.19 4.71
C SER A 21 9.21 8.47 4.45
N ASP A 22 8.62 9.42 3.72
CA ASP A 22 9.21 10.73 3.44
C ASP A 22 9.44 11.54 4.71
N ALA A 23 8.46 11.59 5.62
CA ALA A 23 8.58 12.28 6.90
C ALA A 23 9.71 11.70 7.77
N ILE A 24 9.86 10.37 7.83
CA ILE A 24 10.97 9.72 8.55
C ILE A 24 12.32 10.10 7.93
N SER A 25 12.40 10.06 6.60
CA SER A 25 13.63 10.40 5.86
C SER A 25 14.02 11.86 6.05
N LEU A 26 13.05 12.77 6.00
CA LEU A 26 13.25 14.20 6.23
C LEU A 26 13.69 14.51 7.67
N ALA A 27 13.11 13.83 8.65
CA ALA A 27 13.53 13.94 10.06
C ALA A 27 14.98 13.50 10.27
N GLU A 28 15.37 12.39 9.63
CA GLU A 28 16.74 11.89 9.66
C GLU A 28 17.73 12.86 9.00
N GLU A 29 17.40 13.37 7.81
CA GLU A 29 18.24 14.35 7.09
C GLU A 29 18.47 15.62 7.91
N LYS A 30 17.43 16.11 8.59
CA LYS A 30 17.50 17.31 9.42
C LYS A 30 18.12 17.08 10.79
N GLY A 31 18.27 15.83 11.22
CA GLY A 31 18.64 15.50 12.60
C GLY A 31 17.63 16.04 13.62
N ASP A 32 16.36 16.18 13.24
CA ASP A 32 15.31 16.77 14.07
C ASP A 32 14.55 15.67 14.82
N GLN A 33 14.84 15.55 16.11
CA GLN A 33 14.24 14.51 16.96
C GLN A 33 12.73 14.71 17.14
N ALA A 34 12.23 15.95 17.21
CA ALA A 34 10.80 16.19 17.37
C ALA A 34 10.05 15.79 16.09
N LEU A 35 10.64 16.07 14.93
CA LEU A 35 10.11 15.61 13.64
C LEU A 35 10.16 14.08 13.53
N MET A 36 11.23 13.45 14.03
CA MET A 36 11.38 11.99 14.06
C MET A 36 10.32 11.33 14.93
N ASP A 37 10.11 11.84 16.15
CA ASP A 37 9.11 11.31 17.09
C ASP A 37 7.70 11.38 16.48
N ALA A 38 7.35 12.52 15.87
CA ALA A 38 6.07 12.70 15.18
C ALA A 38 5.90 11.75 13.98
N ALA A 39 6.95 11.55 13.18
CA ALA A 39 6.90 10.66 12.02
C ALA A 39 6.76 9.18 12.44
N ILE A 40 7.45 8.77 13.50
CA ILE A 40 7.40 7.40 14.04
C ILE A 40 6.07 7.11 14.74
N GLU A 41 5.50 8.07 15.45
CA GLU A 41 4.14 7.96 16.01
C GLU A 41 3.11 7.82 14.89
N LYS A 42 3.21 8.66 13.85
CA LYS A 42 2.30 8.55 12.70
C LYS A 42 2.43 7.21 11.97
N ASN A 43 3.65 6.68 11.86
CA ASN A 43 3.89 5.35 11.33
C ASN A 43 3.16 4.27 12.14
N LEU A 44 3.26 4.34 13.47
CA LEU A 44 2.61 3.40 14.37
C LEU A 44 1.08 3.43 14.19
N ASP A 45 0.48 4.62 14.12
CA ASP A 45 -0.97 4.77 13.94
C ASP A 45 -1.50 4.09 12.67
N ILE A 46 -0.78 4.25 11.55
CA ILE A 46 -1.14 3.59 10.28
C ILE A 46 -1.13 2.07 10.47
N TRP A 47 -0.05 1.53 11.03
CA TRP A 47 0.11 0.09 11.20
C TRP A 47 -0.85 -0.52 12.23
N LEU A 48 -1.21 0.22 13.28
CA LEU A 48 -2.27 -0.17 14.21
C LEU A 48 -3.64 -0.19 13.54
N THR A 49 -3.93 0.77 12.66
CA THR A 49 -5.16 0.80 11.87
C THR A 49 -5.24 -0.40 10.92
N VAL A 50 -4.15 -0.70 10.20
CA VAL A 50 -4.03 -1.88 9.33
C VAL A 50 -4.25 -3.17 10.13
N LYS A 51 -3.64 -3.29 11.31
CA LYS A 51 -3.81 -4.45 12.18
C LYS A 51 -5.26 -4.60 12.65
N ALA A 52 -5.89 -3.50 13.07
CA ALA A 52 -7.29 -3.50 13.50
C ALA A 52 -8.20 -4.02 12.38
N HIS A 53 -8.04 -3.52 11.15
CA HIS A 53 -8.79 -4.00 9.99
C HIS A 53 -8.57 -5.50 9.74
N CYS A 54 -7.32 -5.99 9.85
CA CYS A 54 -7.01 -7.41 9.67
C CYS A 54 -7.67 -8.31 10.73
N ILE A 55 -7.80 -7.83 11.97
CA ILE A 55 -8.43 -8.56 13.08
C ILE A 55 -9.96 -8.60 12.93
N THR A 56 -10.59 -7.47 12.59
CA THR A 56 -12.05 -7.37 12.45
C THR A 56 -12.61 -8.13 11.25
N GLY A 57 -11.73 -8.58 10.34
CA GLY A 57 -12.14 -9.28 9.12
C GLY A 57 -12.81 -8.37 8.10
N SER A 58 -12.70 -7.05 8.26
CA SER A 58 -13.24 -6.05 7.32
C SER A 58 -12.36 -5.89 6.08
N THR A 59 -11.46 -6.84 5.80
CA THR A 59 -10.55 -6.79 4.65
C THR A 59 -10.88 -7.88 3.65
N ILE A 60 -10.65 -7.58 2.38
CA ILE A 60 -10.76 -8.51 1.25
C ILE A 60 -9.58 -9.49 1.17
N PHE A 61 -8.56 -9.31 2.02
CA PHE A 61 -7.31 -10.06 1.90
C PHE A 61 -7.47 -11.50 2.39
N PRO A 62 -6.86 -12.49 1.71
CA PRO A 62 -6.78 -13.86 2.20
C PRO A 62 -6.17 -13.96 3.60
N GLN A 63 -6.54 -15.00 4.37
CA GLN A 63 -6.07 -15.17 5.77
C GLN A 63 -4.54 -15.12 5.91
N HIS A 64 -3.79 -15.71 4.98
CA HIS A 64 -2.33 -15.71 5.04
C HIS A 64 -1.73 -14.30 4.86
N ILE A 65 -2.34 -13.47 3.99
CA ILE A 65 -1.94 -12.06 3.81
C ILE A 65 -2.26 -11.26 5.06
N ARG A 66 -3.46 -11.44 5.64
CA ARG A 66 -3.81 -10.80 6.91
C ARG A 66 -2.83 -11.15 8.02
N ASN A 67 -2.44 -12.42 8.14
CA ASN A 67 -1.46 -12.86 9.13
C ASN A 67 -0.10 -12.19 8.94
N ASN A 68 0.33 -12.04 7.69
CA ASN A 68 1.57 -11.33 7.37
C ASN A 68 1.49 -9.85 7.77
N LEU A 69 0.40 -9.15 7.39
CA LEU A 69 0.19 -7.74 7.76
C LEU A 69 0.11 -7.53 9.28
N MET A 70 -0.52 -8.44 10.02
CA MET A 70 -0.53 -8.39 11.48
C MET A 70 0.86 -8.58 12.08
N ALA A 71 1.67 -9.51 11.54
CA ALA A 71 3.04 -9.72 11.97
C ALA A 71 3.95 -8.52 11.66
N LEU A 72 3.74 -7.86 10.52
CA LEU A 72 4.40 -6.60 10.17
C LEU A 72 4.00 -5.48 11.13
N ALA A 73 2.72 -5.32 11.44
CA ALA A 73 2.27 -4.34 12.42
C ALA A 73 2.87 -4.58 13.83
N ASP A 74 3.01 -5.83 14.23
CA ASP A 74 3.69 -6.20 15.48
C ASP A 74 5.18 -5.87 15.44
N TYR A 75 5.84 -6.08 14.30
CA TYR A 75 7.23 -5.67 14.10
C TYR A 75 7.37 -4.14 14.20
N VAL A 76 6.57 -3.38 13.46
CA VAL A 76 6.58 -1.91 13.50
C VAL A 76 6.36 -1.40 14.92
N SER A 77 5.40 -1.96 15.66
CA SER A 77 5.13 -1.57 17.04
C SER A 77 6.35 -1.78 17.95
N ARG A 78 7.07 -2.89 17.79
CA ARG A 78 8.30 -3.15 18.56
C ARG A 78 9.42 -2.19 18.19
N GLU A 79 9.65 -1.96 16.90
CA GLU A 79 10.71 -1.06 16.45
C GLU A 79 10.43 0.39 16.85
N THR A 80 9.18 0.85 16.76
CA THR A 80 8.76 2.16 17.27
C THR A 80 9.09 2.30 18.76
N ALA A 81 8.74 1.31 19.59
CA ALA A 81 9.05 1.36 21.02
C ALA A 81 10.57 1.43 21.28
N LEU A 82 11.39 0.73 20.50
CA LEU A 82 12.85 0.79 20.60
C LEU A 82 13.39 2.17 20.19
N ILE A 83 12.86 2.76 19.12
CA ILE A 83 13.25 4.10 18.66
C ILE A 83 12.94 5.14 19.75
N MET A 84 11.74 5.11 20.33
CA MET A 84 11.32 6.03 21.40
C MET A 84 12.14 5.88 22.69
N GLN A 85 12.78 4.72 22.91
CA GLN A 85 13.72 4.50 24.02
C GLN A 85 15.14 4.98 23.70
N GLY A 86 15.36 5.64 22.57
CA GLY A 86 16.68 6.11 22.12
C GLY A 86 17.51 5.07 21.38
N ASN A 87 16.97 3.87 21.13
CA ASN A 87 17.66 2.80 20.37
C ASN A 87 17.41 2.92 18.86
N GLY A 88 17.34 4.15 18.34
CA GLY A 88 16.88 4.49 16.99
C GLY A 88 17.73 3.90 15.86
N GLY A 89 19.07 3.95 15.98
CA GLY A 89 20.01 3.34 15.03
C GLY A 89 19.55 3.39 13.56
N ASN A 90 19.58 2.24 12.88
CA ASN A 90 19.06 2.11 11.50
C ASN A 90 17.56 1.78 11.44
N ARG A 91 16.84 1.76 12.57
CA ARG A 91 15.46 1.26 12.64
C ARG A 91 14.47 2.18 11.95
N SER A 92 14.60 3.48 12.17
CA SER A 92 13.80 4.49 11.47
C SER A 92 13.92 4.33 9.95
N ARG A 93 15.16 4.18 9.45
CA ARG A 93 15.42 3.92 8.02
C ARG A 93 14.80 2.61 7.53
N SER A 94 14.86 1.53 8.33
CA SER A 94 14.20 0.27 7.98
C SER A 94 12.68 0.43 7.89
N LEU A 95 12.06 1.17 8.82
CA LEU A 95 10.62 1.45 8.79
C LEU A 95 10.23 2.27 7.56
N ALA A 96 11.01 3.31 7.23
CA ALA A 96 10.81 4.09 6.02
C ALA A 96 10.88 3.21 4.75
N ALA A 97 11.92 2.38 4.64
CA ALA A 97 12.10 1.49 3.48
C ALA A 97 10.95 0.48 3.32
N ILE A 98 10.45 -0.11 4.42
CA ILE A 98 9.30 -1.02 4.38
C ILE A 98 8.05 -0.30 3.85
N ASN A 99 7.77 0.89 4.37
CA ASN A 99 6.61 1.66 3.94
C ASN A 99 6.70 2.04 2.46
N LEU A 100 7.86 2.49 2.00
CA LEU A 100 8.08 2.84 0.59
C LEU A 100 7.89 1.62 -0.32
N GLN A 101 8.48 0.48 0.03
CA GLN A 101 8.37 -0.75 -0.76
C GLN A 101 6.92 -1.23 -0.88
N ILE A 102 6.14 -1.13 0.20
CA ILE A 102 4.72 -1.50 0.17
C ILE A 102 3.92 -0.48 -0.65
N ALA A 103 4.18 0.81 -0.51
CA ALA A 103 3.54 1.85 -1.31
C ALA A 103 3.77 1.62 -2.82
N GLU A 104 5.01 1.32 -3.21
CA GLU A 104 5.37 0.99 -4.59
C GLU A 104 4.61 -0.24 -5.10
N GLY A 105 4.57 -1.32 -4.32
CA GLY A 105 3.84 -2.54 -4.70
C GLY A 105 2.33 -2.33 -4.83
N LEU A 106 1.74 -1.48 -4.00
CA LEU A 106 0.32 -1.11 -4.09
C LEU A 106 0.03 -0.31 -5.37
N LEU A 107 0.86 0.70 -5.69
CA LEU A 107 0.71 1.50 -6.90
C LEU A 107 0.93 0.67 -8.18
N GLU A 108 1.87 -0.26 -8.17
CA GLU A 108 2.09 -1.19 -9.27
C GLU A 108 0.87 -2.10 -9.49
N SER A 109 0.26 -2.59 -8.41
CA SER A 109 -0.95 -3.41 -8.47
C SER A 109 -2.14 -2.66 -9.07
N VAL A 110 -2.32 -1.39 -8.70
CA VAL A 110 -3.35 -0.51 -9.29
C VAL A 110 -3.11 -0.34 -10.79
N ARG A 111 -1.89 0.05 -11.19
CA ARG A 111 -1.52 0.26 -12.60
C ARG A 111 -1.77 -0.98 -13.45
N ASN A 112 -1.39 -2.16 -12.96
CA ASN A 112 -1.57 -3.42 -13.69
C ASN A 112 -3.05 -3.80 -13.84
N SER A 113 -3.89 -3.41 -12.88
CA SER A 113 -5.34 -3.64 -12.94
C SER A 113 -6.03 -2.76 -14.00
N GLU A 114 -5.55 -1.52 -14.20
CA GLU A 114 -6.07 -0.60 -15.21
C GLU A 114 -5.70 -1.06 -16.63
N VAL A 115 -4.42 -1.40 -16.85
CA VAL A 115 -3.95 -1.91 -18.15
C VAL A 115 -4.67 -3.20 -18.57
N SER A 116 -4.97 -4.08 -17.60
CA SER A 116 -5.72 -5.31 -17.87
C SER A 116 -7.16 -5.04 -18.30
N ASN A 117 -7.80 -4.02 -17.74
CA ASN A 117 -9.17 -3.62 -18.13
C ASN A 117 -9.21 -2.99 -19.52
N ASP A 118 -8.24 -2.12 -19.85
CA ASP A 118 -8.17 -1.48 -21.16
C ASP A 118 -7.98 -2.51 -22.28
N ASN A 119 -7.09 -3.48 -22.08
CA ASN A 119 -6.87 -4.58 -23.04
C ASN A 119 -8.12 -5.47 -23.22
N ALA A 120 -8.90 -5.69 -22.15
CA ALA A 120 -10.12 -6.49 -22.23
C ALA A 120 -11.22 -5.77 -23.02
N LEU A 121 -11.33 -4.44 -22.85
CA LEU A 121 -12.27 -3.61 -23.62
C LEU A 121 -11.88 -3.60 -25.10
N GLU A 122 -10.60 -3.38 -25.43
CA GLU A 122 -10.12 -3.36 -26.81
C GLU A 122 -10.29 -4.72 -27.53
N ASN A 123 -10.07 -5.83 -26.82
CA ASN A 123 -10.31 -7.17 -27.38
C ASN A 123 -11.79 -7.46 -27.60
N SER A 124 -12.67 -7.02 -26.70
CA SER A 124 -14.12 -7.17 -26.86
C SER A 124 -14.69 -6.36 -28.03
N GLU A 125 -14.13 -5.18 -28.29
CA GLU A 125 -14.49 -4.35 -29.45
C GLU A 125 -14.06 -4.99 -30.77
N LYS A 126 -12.86 -5.59 -30.81
CA LYS A 126 -12.36 -6.32 -31.99
C LYS A 126 -13.17 -7.59 -32.29
N GLU A 127 -13.57 -8.34 -31.26
CA GLU A 127 -14.42 -9.53 -31.44
C GLU A 127 -15.83 -9.17 -31.93
N MET A 128 -16.42 -8.07 -31.43
CA MET A 128 -17.70 -7.58 -31.96
C MET A 128 -17.59 -7.09 -33.40
N HIS A 129 -16.50 -6.44 -33.80
CA HIS A 129 -16.37 -5.94 -35.17
C HIS A 129 -16.06 -7.07 -36.18
N GLY A 130 -15.28 -8.08 -35.79
CA GLY A 130 -15.01 -9.25 -36.63
C GLY A 130 -16.26 -10.10 -36.93
N THR A 131 -17.17 -10.23 -35.96
CA THR A 131 -18.43 -10.99 -36.18
C THR A 131 -19.41 -10.31 -37.14
N LEU A 132 -19.32 -8.99 -37.32
CA LEU A 132 -20.17 -8.23 -38.26
C LEU A 132 -19.66 -8.33 -39.71
N GLU A 133 -18.36 -8.49 -39.93
CA GLU A 133 -17.79 -8.69 -41.27
C GLU A 133 -18.05 -10.11 -41.81
N ASP A 134 -17.98 -11.14 -40.96
CA ASP A 134 -18.26 -12.53 -41.36
C ASP A 134 -19.75 -12.79 -41.67
N SER A 135 -20.66 -12.02 -41.06
CA SER A 135 -22.11 -12.16 -41.30
C SER A 135 -22.60 -11.46 -42.57
N ALA A 136 -21.76 -10.67 -43.26
CA ALA A 136 -22.11 -9.94 -44.47
C ALA A 136 -21.69 -10.65 -45.79
N VAL A 137 -21.08 -11.84 -45.70
CA VAL A 137 -20.54 -12.61 -46.85
C VAL A 137 -21.41 -13.82 -47.23
N HIS A 138 -22.65 -13.92 -46.74
CA HIS A 138 -23.65 -14.90 -47.19
C HIS A 138 -24.96 -14.21 -47.56
#